data_AF-A0A226BUE3-F1
#
_entry.id   AF-A0A226BUE3-F1
#
_cell.length_a   1.000
_cell.length_b   1.000
_cell.length_c   1.000
_cell.angle_alpha   90.00
_cell.angle_beta   90.00
_cell.angle_gamma   90.00
#
_symmetry.space_group_name_H-M   'P 1'
#
loop_
_entity.id
_entity.type
_entity.pdbx_description
1 polymer ?
#
loop_
_entity_poly.entity_id
_entity_poly.type
_entity_poly.pdbx_seq_one_letter_code
_entity_poly.pdbx_strand_id
1 'polypeptide(L)'
;GMKDVLGIWIGENESSKYWLKIINELKNRGVEDILIVSIDGLKGFSDAIHAVYPSAEIQSCIIHQIRNSTKYISYKDRKEFCNDLKNVYRAPTEEVALTE
;
A
#
# COMPACT_ATOMS: atom_id res chain seq x y z
N GLY A 1 5.98 -9.58 15.33
CA GLY A 1 6.05 -10.54 14.20
C GLY A 1 7.42 -10.49 13.57
N MET A 2 7.77 -11.52 12.81
CA MET A 2 8.98 -11.55 11.97
C MET A 2 8.72 -10.76 10.68
N LYS A 3 9.71 -9.98 10.25
CA LYS A 3 9.64 -9.20 9.01
C LYS A 3 10.73 -9.72 8.09
N ASP A 4 10.38 -10.03 6.86
CA ASP A 4 11.32 -10.50 5.85
C ASP A 4 10.95 -9.97 4.46
N VAL A 5 11.95 -9.85 3.59
CA VAL A 5 11.76 -9.42 2.20
C VAL A 5 11.49 -10.66 1.36
N LEU A 6 10.25 -10.81 0.92
CA LEU A 6 9.86 -11.99 0.13
C LEU A 6 10.43 -11.96 -1.30
N GLY A 7 10.74 -10.80 -1.86
CA GLY A 7 11.33 -10.74 -3.20
C GLY A 7 11.69 -9.32 -3.63
N ILE A 8 12.53 -9.24 -4.66
CA ILE A 8 12.90 -8.01 -5.35
C ILE A 8 12.78 -8.29 -6.84
N TRP A 9 11.97 -7.49 -7.53
CA TRP A 9 11.77 -7.62 -8.97
C TRP A 9 12.24 -6.35 -9.67
N ILE A 10 13.09 -6.52 -10.67
CA ILE A 10 13.49 -5.45 -11.58
C ILE A 10 12.64 -5.61 -12.83
N GLY A 11 11.87 -4.58 -13.17
CA GLY A 11 10.97 -4.56 -14.30
C GLY A 11 11.23 -3.36 -15.19
N GLU A 12 11.08 -3.54 -16.50
CA GLU A 12 11.17 -2.45 -17.48
C GLU A 12 9.83 -1.70 -17.63
N ASN A 13 8.71 -2.33 -17.24
CA ASN A 13 7.38 -1.72 -17.29
C ASN A 13 6.47 -2.16 -16.14
N GLU A 14 5.55 -1.28 -15.75
CA GLU A 14 4.54 -1.50 -14.70
C GLU A 14 3.19 -1.93 -15.31
N SER A 15 3.21 -2.90 -16.23
CA SER A 15 1.98 -3.38 -16.86
C SER A 15 1.20 -4.36 -15.97
N SER A 16 -0.12 -4.44 -16.12
CA SER A 16 -0.95 -5.42 -15.40
C SER A 16 -0.46 -6.87 -15.58
N LYS A 17 0.07 -7.20 -16.78
CA LYS A 17 0.65 -8.51 -17.07
C LYS A 17 1.94 -8.76 -16.27
N TYR A 18 2.76 -7.73 -16.09
CA TYR A 18 3.96 -7.80 -15.26
C TYR A 18 3.61 -8.06 -13.80
N TRP A 19 2.64 -7.33 -13.25
CA TRP A 19 2.17 -7.55 -11.88
C TRP A 19 1.59 -8.95 -11.67
N LEU A 20 0.78 -9.43 -12.61
CA LEU A 20 0.20 -10.77 -12.53
C LEU A 20 1.28 -11.87 -12.51
N LYS A 21 2.37 -11.67 -13.26
CA LYS A 21 3.52 -12.59 -13.22
C LYS A 21 4.14 -12.65 -11.81
N ILE A 22 4.36 -11.51 -11.16
CA ILE A 22 4.94 -11.42 -9.82
C ILE A 22 4.04 -12.11 -8.79
N ILE A 23 2.74 -11.80 -8.80
CA ILE A 23 1.79 -12.37 -7.83
C ILE A 23 1.65 -13.90 -8.00
N ASN A 24 1.67 -14.41 -9.23
CA ASN A 24 1.71 -15.86 -9.47
C ASN A 24 3.02 -16.51 -9.03
N GLU A 25 4.15 -15.81 -9.15
CA GLU A 25 5.43 -16.32 -8.64
C GLU A 25 5.37 -16.54 -7.12
N LEU A 26 4.79 -15.59 -6.37
CA LEU A 26 4.56 -15.74 -4.93
C LEU A 26 3.69 -16.97 -4.62
N LYS A 27 2.63 -17.19 -5.40
CA LYS A 27 1.77 -18.37 -5.24
C LYS A 27 2.53 -19.67 -5.50
N ASN A 28 3.35 -19.71 -6.56
CA ASN A 28 4.18 -20.85 -6.90
C ASN A 28 5.26 -21.15 -5.85
N ARG A 29 5.65 -20.15 -5.05
CA ARG A 29 6.55 -20.31 -3.91
C ARG A 29 5.86 -20.80 -2.64
N GLY A 30 4.55 -21.04 -2.69
CA GLY A 30 3.77 -21.61 -1.59
C GLY A 30 3.01 -20.59 -0.76
N VAL A 31 2.87 -19.33 -1.21
CA VAL A 31 1.96 -18.39 -0.57
C VAL A 31 0.53 -18.79 -0.93
N GLU A 32 -0.21 -19.30 0.06
CA GLU A 32 -1.58 -19.80 -0.15
C GLU A 32 -2.63 -18.69 -0.08
N ASP A 33 -2.50 -17.82 0.92
CA ASP A 33 -3.46 -16.75 1.19
C ASP A 33 -2.77 -15.48 1.70
N ILE A 34 -3.38 -14.34 1.43
CA ILE A 34 -2.91 -13.02 1.87
C ILE A 34 -4.10 -12.25 2.42
N LEU A 35 -4.06 -11.90 3.70
CA LEU A 35 -5.14 -11.16 4.35
C LEU A 35 -5.20 -9.70 3.89
N ILE A 36 -4.05 -9.02 3.88
CA ILE A 36 -3.96 -7.59 3.58
C ILE A 36 -2.79 -7.34 2.63
N VAL A 37 -3.05 -6.59 1.57
CA VAL A 37 -2.02 -6.07 0.65
C VAL A 37 -2.05 -4.55 0.67
N SER A 38 -0.93 -3.95 1.06
CA SER A 38 -0.77 -2.49 1.08
C SER A 38 0.03 -2.02 -0.13
N ILE A 39 -0.59 -1.21 -1.01
CA ILE A 39 0.01 -0.75 -2.28
C ILE A 39 -0.06 0.77 -2.44
N ASP A 40 0.70 1.34 -3.38
CA ASP A 40 0.70 2.78 -3.69
C ASP A 40 -0.25 3.17 -4.84
N GLY A 41 -1.27 2.35 -5.13
CA GLY A 41 -2.26 2.66 -6.18
C GLY A 41 -1.74 2.52 -7.62
N LEU A 42 -0.75 1.65 -7.85
CA LEU A 42 -0.20 1.38 -9.18
C LEU A 42 -1.28 0.80 -10.13
N LYS A 43 -1.29 1.30 -11.36
CA LYS A 43 -2.32 0.93 -12.35
C LYS A 43 -2.27 -0.58 -12.64
N GLY A 44 -3.42 -1.23 -12.53
CA GLY A 44 -3.59 -2.66 -12.84
C GLY A 44 -2.95 -3.61 -11.83
N PHE A 45 -2.38 -3.11 -10.73
CA PHE A 45 -1.80 -3.97 -9.70
C PHE A 45 -2.90 -4.61 -8.84
N SER A 46 -3.94 -3.85 -8.47
CA SER A 46 -5.09 -4.39 -7.73
C SER A 46 -5.77 -5.52 -8.47
N ASP A 47 -6.02 -5.34 -9.77
CA ASP A 47 -6.62 -6.37 -10.62
C ASP A 47 -5.77 -7.64 -10.65
N ALA A 48 -4.44 -7.50 -10.71
CA ALA A 48 -3.51 -8.63 -10.70
C ALA A 48 -3.49 -9.37 -9.35
N ILE A 49 -3.62 -8.65 -8.24
CA ILE A 49 -3.72 -9.24 -6.90
C ILE A 49 -5.03 -10.05 -6.80
N HIS A 50 -6.18 -9.43 -7.09
CA HIS A 50 -7.48 -10.09 -6.99
C HIS A 50 -7.67 -11.26 -7.96
N ALA A 51 -6.97 -11.26 -9.09
CA ALA A 51 -6.96 -12.40 -10.01
C ALA A 51 -6.32 -13.67 -9.39
N VAL A 52 -5.41 -13.51 -8.42
CA VAL A 52 -4.67 -14.65 -7.82
C VAL A 52 -5.11 -14.92 -6.38
N TYR A 53 -5.38 -13.85 -5.62
CA TYR A 53 -5.80 -13.83 -4.22
C TYR A 53 -7.09 -12.99 -4.08
N PRO A 54 -8.26 -13.55 -4.46
CA PRO A 54 -9.52 -12.81 -4.49
C PRO A 54 -10.02 -12.37 -3.11
N SER A 55 -9.62 -13.08 -2.05
CA SER A 55 -10.00 -12.75 -0.67
C SER A 55 -9.12 -11.67 -0.04
N ALA A 56 -8.04 -11.24 -0.70
CA ALA A 56 -7.11 -10.28 -0.14
C ALA A 56 -7.72 -8.87 -0.07
N GLU A 57 -7.63 -8.26 1.10
CA GLU A 57 -8.05 -6.88 1.29
C GLU A 57 -6.94 -5.93 0.82
N ILE A 58 -7.25 -5.12 -0.18
CA ILE A 58 -6.29 -4.17 -0.75
C ILE A 58 -6.48 -2.81 -0.09
N GLN A 59 -5.41 -2.29 0.49
CA GLN A 59 -5.39 -0.99 1.14
C GLN A 59 -4.33 -0.09 0.52
N SER A 60 -4.60 1.22 0.47
CA SER A 60 -3.59 2.22 0.12
C SER A 60 -2.56 2.34 1.22
N CYS A 61 -1.27 2.35 0.87
CA CYS A 61 -0.20 2.41 1.84
C CYS A 61 -0.13 3.77 2.52
N ILE A 62 -0.50 3.83 3.80
CA ILE A 62 -0.49 5.07 4.59
C ILE A 62 0.89 5.74 4.62
N ILE A 63 1.98 4.97 4.55
CA ILE A 63 3.33 5.54 4.51
C ILE A 63 3.59 6.27 3.18
N HIS A 64 3.13 5.72 2.06
CA HIS A 64 3.21 6.41 0.77
C HIS A 64 2.30 7.64 0.76
N GLN A 65 1.08 7.55 1.31
CA GLN A 65 0.18 8.69 1.46
C GLN A 65 0.82 9.83 2.27
N ILE A 66 1.37 9.54 3.46
CA ILE A 66 2.08 10.54 4.29
C ILE A 66 3.26 11.17 3.53
N ARG A 67 4.05 10.36 2.81
CA ARG A 67 5.18 10.87 2.00
C ARG A 67 4.70 11.76 0.86
N ASN A 68 3.64 11.36 0.17
CA ASN A 68 3.05 12.12 -0.93
C ASN A 68 2.45 13.44 -0.43
N SER A 69 1.72 13.45 0.69
CA SER A 69 1.18 14.67 1.29
C SER A 69 2.28 15.62 1.77
N THR A 70 3.29 15.09 2.49
CA THR A 70 4.36 15.93 3.06
C THR A 70 5.35 16.48 2.02
N LYS A 71 5.33 15.97 0.78
CA LYS A 71 6.16 16.48 -0.34
C LYS A 71 5.86 17.94 -0.68
N TYR A 72 4.63 18.39 -0.44
CA TYR A 72 4.17 19.74 -0.76
C TYR A 72 4.29 20.72 0.40
N ILE A 73 4.75 20.26 1.57
CA ILE A 73 4.82 21.06 2.79
C ILE A 73 6.25 21.55 3.02
N SER A 74 6.38 22.81 3.44
CA SER A 74 7.68 23.38 3.77
C SER A 74 8.31 22.61 4.94
N TYR A 75 9.65 22.56 5.00
CA TYR A 75 10.34 21.87 6.09
C TYR A 75 9.98 22.43 7.48
N LYS A 76 9.70 23.73 7.57
CA LYS A 76 9.35 24.41 8.84
C LYS A 76 8.01 23.91 9.38
N ASP A 77 7.04 23.70 8.50
CA ASP A 77 5.66 23.37 8.88
C ASP A 77 5.42 21.85 8.92
N ARG A 78 6.35 21.07 8.35
CA ARG A 78 6.21 19.60 8.23
C ARG A 78 5.97 18.90 9.56
N LYS A 79 6.58 19.38 10.65
CA LYS A 79 6.42 18.77 11.98
C LYS A 79 4.99 18.94 12.50
N GLU A 80 4.45 20.15 12.38
CA GLU A 80 3.09 20.50 12.82
C GLU A 80 2.07 19.75 11.96
N PHE A 81 2.18 19.86 10.64
CA PHE A 81 1.34 19.12 9.69
C PHE A 81 1.33 17.61 9.96
N CYS A 82 2.50 17.00 10.20
CA CYS A 82 2.59 15.57 10.51
C CYS A 82 1.98 15.21 11.86
N ASN A 83 1.81 16.15 12.80
CA ASN A 83 1.10 15.89 14.05
C ASN A 83 -0.40 15.88 13.80
N ASP A 84 -0.92 16.86 13.06
CA ASP A 84 -2.34 16.96 12.73
C ASP A 84 -2.77 15.76 11.87
N LEU A 85 -1.95 15.39 10.88
CA LEU A 85 -2.21 14.21 10.04
C LEU A 85 -2.29 12.90 10.86
N LYS A 86 -1.69 12.82 12.06
CA LYS A 86 -1.83 11.63 12.91
C LYS A 86 -3.24 11.47 13.45
N ASN A 87 -3.98 12.57 13.65
CA ASN A 87 -5.33 12.50 14.17
C ASN A 87 -6.24 11.78 13.18
N VAL A 88 -6.05 12.01 11.88
CA VAL A 88 -6.79 11.33 10.80
C VAL A 88 -6.62 9.81 10.87
N TYR A 89 -5.40 9.28 10.77
CA TYR A 89 -5.19 7.82 10.69
C TYR A 89 -5.17 7.10 12.05
N ARG A 90 -5.25 7.84 13.17
CA ARG A 90 -5.43 7.29 14.52
C ARG A 90 -6.85 7.45 15.06
N ALA A 91 -7.74 8.06 14.29
CA ALA A 91 -9.13 8.20 14.65
C ALA A 91 -9.75 6.82 14.95
N PRO A 92 -10.67 6.73 15.92
CA PRO A 92 -11.28 5.45 16.30
C PRO A 92 -12.24 4.90 15.25
N THR A 93 -12.80 5.77 14.40
CA THR A 93 -13.68 5.39 13.29
C THR A 93 -13.42 6.26 12.06
N GLU A 94 -13.89 5.81 10.90
CA GLU A 94 -13.77 6.54 9.63
C GLU A 94 -14.52 7.88 9.68
N GLU A 95 -15.70 7.92 10.31
CA GLU A 95 -16.50 9.14 10.39
C GLU A 95 -15.78 10.25 11.17
N VAL A 96 -15.09 9.88 12.26
CA VAL A 96 -14.28 10.83 13.02
C VAL A 96 -13.09 11.31 12.17
N ALA A 97 -12.42 10.40 11.46
CA ALA A 97 -11.29 10.74 10.59
C ALA A 97 -11.66 11.74 9.49
N LEU A 98 -12.88 11.68 8.96
CA LEU A 98 -13.38 12.58 7.91
C LEU A 98 -13.73 13.99 8.42
N THR A 99 -13.82 14.17 9.74
CA THR A 99 -14.14 15.47 10.37
C THR A 99 -12.94 16.21 10.95
N GLU A 100 -11.77 15.57 10.96
CA GLU A 100 -10.47 16.18 11.32
C GLU A 100 -9.91 17.01 10.14
#